data_AF-A0AAW2FRF8-F1
#
_entry.id   AF-A0AAW2FRF8-F1
#
_cell.length_a   1.000
_cell.length_b   1.000
_cell.length_c   1.000
_cell.angle_alpha   90.00
_cell.angle_beta   90.00
_cell.angle_gamma   90.00
#
_symmetry.space_group_name_H-M   'P 1'
#
loop_
_entity.id
_entity.type
_entity.pdbx_description
1 polymer ?
#
loop_
_entity_poly.entity_id
_entity_poly.type
_entity_poly.pdbx_seq_one_letter_code
_entity_poly.pdbx_strand_id
1 'polypeptide(L)'
;MNTKDIYKELKLRGYQYSGAFRSLKSATKSGRKGHIGWMGNWAMFLDNMLQILILELDTRKLFVPTKIRKIVIDTKLHQQEIRNLNPKDRQIAVYVNKYLDTIVSGGVEICNVKAMGIPRRLPAGDPVLEEYKFVAHRDGAQVSLKEAISLSIQIALEYYQTIHVNTIELIHDSDNITETKLASPIITEILGDLPLIQAKVYLSAPFNRFNDNLFPNVTAKDINNVSKEENILFAVGVELLSINKKHQLNQILLKLKNDGFILTREKSSKKISTASKYNLDVILEKNTGEETLILLKKKAQLCRKTDIIYINNDEFTWLEKLNSLMNAEDRIDDKMRIILVSEGDLENGLLGFVNCLRKEPGGEVIRSILIQDTEAPKFSLQNPLYSEQLQLDLPINVLRPGKIWGSYRHLLLSSLQPKLVRHAYVTQMVITIPLTYAGLSGLRRCGLHHAFH
;
A
#
# COMPACT_ATOMS: atom_id res chain seq x y z
N MET A 1 11.08 -32.41 -13.89
CA MET A 1 10.40 -31.62 -12.87
C MET A 1 10.20 -32.50 -11.66
N ASN A 2 10.62 -32.04 -10.47
CA ASN A 2 10.34 -32.70 -9.20
C ASN A 2 8.97 -32.23 -8.65
N THR A 3 8.50 -32.80 -7.53
CA THR A 3 7.24 -32.39 -6.88
C THR A 3 7.12 -30.88 -6.64
N LYS A 4 8.19 -30.20 -6.20
CA LYS A 4 8.14 -28.75 -5.94
C LYS A 4 7.91 -27.98 -7.24
N ASP A 5 8.59 -28.35 -8.33
CA ASP A 5 8.44 -27.73 -9.64
C ASP A 5 7.02 -27.90 -10.20
N ILE A 6 6.49 -29.13 -10.13
CA ILE A 6 5.16 -29.49 -10.66
C ILE A 6 4.09 -28.66 -9.98
N TYR A 7 4.07 -28.66 -8.64
CA TYR A 7 3.04 -27.95 -7.90
C TYR A 7 3.24 -26.44 -7.88
N LYS A 8 4.45 -25.93 -8.13
CA LYS A 8 4.68 -24.50 -8.41
C LYS A 8 4.05 -24.11 -9.75
N GLU A 9 4.27 -24.88 -10.81
CA GLU A 9 3.66 -24.63 -12.12
C GLU A 9 2.13 -24.73 -12.05
N LEU A 10 1.56 -25.77 -11.44
CA LEU A 10 0.12 -25.89 -11.24
C LEU A 10 -0.44 -24.72 -10.41
N LYS A 11 0.27 -24.26 -9.38
CA LYS A 11 -0.14 -23.07 -8.61
C LYS A 11 -0.19 -21.81 -9.45
N LEU A 12 0.78 -21.60 -10.36
CA LEU A 12 0.77 -20.46 -11.30
C LEU A 12 -0.39 -20.51 -12.29
N ARG A 13 -0.84 -21.72 -12.67
CA ARG A 13 -2.05 -21.93 -13.48
C ARG A 13 -3.35 -21.68 -12.71
N GLY A 14 -3.31 -21.65 -11.38
CA GLY A 14 -4.44 -21.37 -10.49
C GLY A 14 -4.90 -22.55 -9.62
N TYR A 15 -4.23 -23.70 -9.70
CA TYR A 15 -4.57 -24.87 -8.88
C TYR A 15 -4.02 -24.75 -7.45
N GLN A 16 -4.83 -25.08 -6.45
CA GLN A 16 -4.46 -25.01 -5.04
C GLN A 16 -4.39 -26.39 -4.39
N TYR A 17 -3.78 -27.37 -5.07
CA TYR A 17 -3.61 -28.72 -4.53
C TYR A 17 -2.84 -28.73 -3.20
N SER A 18 -3.29 -29.53 -2.24
CA SER A 18 -2.71 -29.65 -0.90
C SER A 18 -2.75 -31.10 -0.40
N GLY A 19 -1.98 -31.39 0.66
CA GLY A 19 -1.94 -32.72 1.28
C GLY A 19 -1.66 -33.86 0.29
N ALA A 20 -2.44 -34.92 0.40
CA ALA A 20 -2.30 -36.13 -0.39
C ALA A 20 -2.69 -35.98 -1.89
N PHE A 21 -3.33 -34.87 -2.28
CA PHE A 21 -3.51 -34.54 -3.69
C PHE A 21 -2.19 -34.07 -4.35
N ARG A 22 -1.13 -33.83 -3.57
CA ARG A 22 0.21 -33.52 -4.07
C ARG A 22 1.09 -34.76 -4.28
N SER A 23 0.58 -35.75 -5.00
CA SER A 23 1.22 -37.07 -5.12
C SER A 23 2.06 -37.26 -6.39
N LEU A 24 2.10 -36.30 -7.33
CA LEU A 24 3.06 -36.33 -8.44
C LEU A 24 4.49 -36.11 -7.92
N LYS A 25 5.29 -37.18 -8.00
CA LYS A 25 6.69 -37.22 -7.52
C LYS A 25 7.65 -36.67 -8.55
N SER A 26 7.41 -36.97 -9.82
CA SER A 26 8.20 -36.48 -10.94
C SER A 26 7.36 -36.36 -12.21
N ALA A 27 7.80 -35.49 -13.11
CA ALA A 27 7.27 -35.37 -14.45
C ALA A 27 8.38 -34.91 -15.41
N THR A 28 8.35 -35.42 -16.64
CA THR A 28 9.12 -34.87 -17.77
C THR A 28 8.73 -33.43 -18.07
N LYS A 29 9.62 -32.65 -18.71
CA LYS A 29 9.30 -31.27 -19.13
C LYS A 29 8.06 -31.19 -20.04
N SER A 30 7.82 -32.23 -20.84
CA SER A 30 6.66 -32.32 -21.72
C SER A 30 5.38 -32.79 -21.02
N GLY A 31 5.41 -33.09 -19.71
CA GLY A 31 4.25 -33.62 -18.98
C GLY A 31 3.78 -35.01 -19.43
N ARG A 32 4.57 -35.75 -20.24
CA ARG A 32 4.12 -37.02 -20.84
C ARG A 32 4.45 -38.26 -20.04
N LYS A 33 5.49 -38.20 -19.21
CA LYS A 33 5.89 -39.29 -18.31
C LYS A 33 6.12 -38.73 -16.92
N GLY A 34 5.85 -39.52 -15.90
CA GLY A 34 6.06 -39.14 -14.52
C GLY A 34 5.86 -40.29 -13.55
N HIS A 35 5.83 -39.98 -12.27
CA HIS A 35 5.54 -40.94 -11.20
C HIS A 35 4.52 -40.36 -10.22
N ILE A 36 3.54 -41.18 -9.83
CA ILE A 36 2.51 -40.85 -8.84
C ILE A 36 2.75 -41.70 -7.60
N GLY A 37 2.81 -41.06 -6.43
CA GLY A 37 2.82 -41.75 -5.15
C GLY A 37 1.48 -42.41 -4.86
N TRP A 38 1.48 -43.71 -4.56
CA TRP A 38 0.28 -44.45 -4.16
C TRP A 38 0.11 -44.42 -2.64
N MET A 39 -1.01 -43.86 -2.17
CA MET A 39 -1.34 -43.72 -0.74
C MET A 39 -2.56 -44.56 -0.31
N GLY A 40 -2.95 -45.57 -1.08
CA GLY A 40 -4.14 -46.38 -0.77
C GLY A 40 -5.47 -45.68 -1.09
N ASN A 41 -5.45 -44.53 -1.76
CA ASN A 41 -6.63 -43.74 -2.08
C ASN A 41 -6.78 -43.57 -3.60
N TRP A 42 -7.77 -44.26 -4.16
CA TRP A 42 -8.07 -44.24 -5.60
C TRP A 42 -8.45 -42.86 -6.12
N ALA A 43 -9.24 -42.08 -5.37
CA ALA A 43 -9.67 -40.76 -5.82
C ALA A 43 -8.47 -39.82 -6.00
N MET A 44 -7.53 -39.83 -5.05
CA MET A 44 -6.30 -39.04 -5.14
C MET A 44 -5.42 -39.53 -6.30
N PHE A 45 -5.28 -40.84 -6.48
CA PHE A 45 -4.48 -41.39 -7.58
C PHE A 45 -5.04 -41.00 -8.95
N LEU A 46 -6.34 -41.14 -9.15
CA LEU A 46 -7.04 -40.73 -10.37
C LEU A 46 -6.93 -39.21 -10.60
N ASP A 47 -7.06 -38.40 -9.56
CA ASP A 47 -6.87 -36.95 -9.68
C ASP A 47 -5.43 -36.60 -10.09
N ASN A 48 -4.41 -37.28 -9.55
CA ASN A 48 -3.01 -37.08 -9.96
C ASN A 48 -2.76 -37.50 -11.42
N MET A 49 -3.49 -38.48 -11.95
CA MET A 49 -3.48 -38.80 -13.38
C MET A 49 -4.08 -37.65 -14.22
N LEU A 50 -5.16 -37.03 -13.75
CA LEU A 50 -5.73 -35.84 -14.42
C LEU A 50 -4.80 -34.62 -14.31
N GLN A 51 -4.09 -34.45 -13.19
CA GLN A 51 -3.10 -33.38 -12.98
C GLN A 51 -1.95 -33.45 -13.99
N ILE A 52 -1.43 -34.65 -14.30
CA ILE A 52 -0.34 -34.78 -15.28
C ILE A 52 -0.81 -34.49 -16.71
N LEU A 53 -2.06 -34.83 -17.05
CA LEU A 53 -2.66 -34.40 -18.31
C LEU A 53 -2.75 -32.88 -18.40
N ILE A 54 -3.21 -32.22 -17.34
CA ILE A 54 -3.27 -30.76 -17.27
C ILE A 54 -1.87 -30.16 -17.45
N LEU A 55 -0.84 -30.77 -16.86
CA LEU A 55 0.54 -30.32 -16.97
C LEU A 55 1.07 -30.38 -18.42
N GLU A 56 0.62 -31.35 -19.22
CA GLU A 56 0.95 -31.48 -20.66
C GLU A 56 0.42 -30.32 -21.51
N LEU A 57 -0.68 -29.67 -21.10
CA LEU A 57 -1.27 -28.57 -21.84
C LEU A 57 -0.30 -27.38 -21.91
N ASP A 58 -0.04 -26.91 -23.13
CA ASP A 58 0.90 -25.81 -23.44
C ASP A 58 0.33 -24.40 -23.15
N THR A 59 -0.61 -24.31 -22.20
CA THR A 59 -1.18 -23.02 -21.79
C THR A 59 -1.16 -22.92 -20.28
N ARG A 60 -0.86 -21.72 -19.76
CA ARG A 60 -0.90 -21.42 -18.32
C ARG A 60 -2.29 -21.00 -17.82
N LYS A 61 -3.34 -21.45 -18.50
CA LYS A 61 -4.73 -21.18 -18.09
C LYS A 61 -5.19 -22.25 -17.09
N LEU A 62 -6.23 -21.93 -16.34
CA LEU A 62 -6.87 -22.86 -15.42
C LEU A 62 -7.86 -23.73 -16.19
N PHE A 63 -7.70 -25.04 -16.14
CA PHE A 63 -8.60 -26.01 -16.78
C PHE A 63 -9.27 -26.93 -15.77
N VAL A 64 -10.51 -27.32 -16.08
CA VAL A 64 -11.22 -28.37 -15.35
C VAL A 64 -11.66 -29.48 -16.31
N PRO A 65 -11.46 -30.76 -15.97
CA PRO A 65 -12.04 -31.87 -16.73
C PRO A 65 -13.57 -31.75 -16.74
N THR A 66 -14.18 -31.83 -17.92
CA THR A 66 -15.65 -31.74 -18.10
C THR A 66 -16.25 -33.01 -18.64
N LYS A 67 -15.49 -33.81 -19.40
CA LYS A 67 -15.93 -35.09 -19.94
C LYS A 67 -14.79 -36.09 -19.90
N ILE A 68 -15.11 -37.34 -19.61
CA ILE A 68 -14.20 -38.48 -19.75
C ILE A 68 -14.96 -39.53 -20.55
N ARG A 69 -14.39 -39.97 -21.67
CA ARG A 69 -15.07 -40.96 -22.54
C ARG A 69 -15.07 -42.35 -21.91
N LYS A 70 -13.95 -42.76 -21.32
CA LYS A 70 -13.77 -44.11 -20.79
C LYS A 70 -12.76 -44.10 -19.65
N ILE A 71 -13.04 -44.87 -18.61
CA ILE A 71 -12.08 -45.22 -17.55
C ILE A 71 -12.10 -46.74 -17.41
N VAL A 72 -10.93 -47.36 -17.43
CA VAL A 72 -10.73 -48.79 -17.14
C VAL A 72 -9.93 -48.90 -15.85
N ILE A 73 -10.40 -49.71 -14.91
CA ILE A 73 -9.74 -49.95 -13.64
C ILE A 73 -9.63 -51.46 -13.44
N ASP A 74 -8.42 -52.00 -13.62
CA ASP A 74 -8.07 -53.36 -13.24
C ASP A 74 -7.38 -53.34 -11.86
N THR A 75 -8.17 -53.65 -10.83
CA THR A 75 -7.69 -53.67 -9.45
C THR A 75 -6.71 -54.80 -9.17
N LYS A 76 -6.79 -55.93 -9.90
CA LYS A 76 -5.88 -57.06 -9.73
C LYS A 76 -4.50 -56.70 -10.27
N LEU A 77 -4.45 -56.15 -11.48
CA LEU A 77 -3.22 -55.66 -12.10
C LEU A 77 -2.58 -54.56 -11.24
N HIS A 78 -3.37 -53.59 -10.78
CA HIS A 78 -2.87 -52.51 -9.94
C HIS A 78 -2.27 -53.01 -8.61
N GLN A 79 -2.91 -53.99 -7.97
CA GLN A 79 -2.38 -54.60 -6.74
C GLN A 79 -1.09 -55.38 -6.98
N GLN A 80 -0.97 -56.09 -8.11
CA GLN A 80 0.26 -56.81 -8.47
C GLN A 80 1.43 -55.85 -8.63
N GLU A 81 1.23 -54.72 -9.31
CA GLU A 81 2.27 -53.70 -9.43
C GLU A 81 2.67 -53.09 -8.08
N ILE A 82 1.71 -52.78 -7.21
CA ILE A 82 2.00 -52.24 -5.88
C ILE A 82 2.82 -53.22 -5.03
N ARG A 83 2.56 -54.53 -5.13
CA ARG A 83 3.30 -55.57 -4.38
C ARG A 83 4.78 -55.63 -4.78
N ASN A 84 5.09 -55.27 -6.02
CA ASN A 84 6.46 -55.26 -6.54
C ASN A 84 7.24 -54.00 -6.13
N LEU A 85 6.59 -53.00 -5.52
CA LEU A 85 7.21 -51.74 -5.11
C LEU A 85 7.61 -51.74 -3.63
N ASN A 86 8.62 -50.94 -3.30
CA ASN A 86 9.06 -50.74 -1.92
C ASN A 86 7.89 -50.20 -1.06
N PRO A 87 7.52 -50.86 0.07
CA PRO A 87 6.45 -50.39 0.95
C PRO A 87 6.64 -48.97 1.48
N LYS A 88 7.89 -48.50 1.61
CA LYS A 88 8.22 -47.16 2.12
C LYS A 88 8.15 -46.06 1.06
N ASP A 89 8.13 -46.41 -0.23
CA ASP A 89 8.06 -45.44 -1.35
C ASP A 89 7.37 -46.06 -2.58
N ARG A 90 6.05 -46.18 -2.49
CA ARG A 90 5.23 -46.73 -3.59
C ARG A 90 4.98 -45.66 -4.64
N GLN A 91 5.80 -45.66 -5.70
CA GLN A 91 5.63 -44.78 -6.85
C GLN A 91 5.28 -45.59 -8.09
N ILE A 92 4.18 -45.22 -8.74
CA ILE A 92 3.69 -45.87 -9.96
C ILE A 92 3.99 -44.94 -11.14
N ALA A 93 4.59 -45.49 -12.20
CA ALA A 93 4.88 -44.74 -13.41
C ALA A 93 3.57 -44.37 -14.14
N VAL A 94 3.46 -43.11 -14.55
CA VAL A 94 2.33 -42.59 -15.33
C VAL A 94 2.79 -42.14 -16.71
N TYR A 95 1.99 -42.45 -17.72
CA TYR A 95 2.25 -42.15 -19.12
C TYR A 95 1.03 -41.46 -19.74
N VAL A 96 1.27 -40.36 -20.45
CA VAL A 96 0.26 -39.64 -21.24
C VAL A 96 0.60 -39.82 -22.72
N ASN A 97 -0.29 -40.49 -23.45
CA ASN A 97 -0.19 -40.65 -24.90
C ASN A 97 -1.13 -39.66 -25.60
N LYS A 98 -0.53 -38.62 -26.18
CA LYS A 98 -1.24 -37.57 -26.90
C LYS A 98 -1.97 -38.06 -28.15
N TYR A 99 -1.45 -39.07 -28.85
CA TYR A 99 -2.05 -39.55 -30.09
C TYR A 99 -3.34 -40.34 -29.85
N LEU A 100 -3.43 -40.99 -28.69
CA LEU A 100 -4.60 -41.79 -28.30
C LEU A 100 -5.52 -41.04 -27.32
N ASP A 101 -5.14 -39.83 -26.90
CA ASP A 101 -5.74 -39.10 -25.77
C ASP A 101 -5.88 -40.00 -24.52
N THR A 102 -4.84 -40.77 -24.18
CA THR A 102 -4.88 -41.72 -23.05
C THR A 102 -3.87 -41.39 -21.95
N ILE A 103 -4.26 -41.67 -20.71
CA ILE A 103 -3.41 -41.63 -19.53
C ILE A 103 -3.41 -43.02 -18.91
N VAL A 104 -2.24 -43.60 -18.72
CA VAL A 104 -2.08 -44.95 -18.16
C VAL A 104 -1.18 -44.88 -16.94
N SER A 105 -1.60 -45.49 -15.84
CA SER A 105 -0.81 -45.60 -14.62
C SER A 105 -1.23 -46.84 -13.83
N GLY A 106 -0.34 -47.82 -13.75
CA GLY A 106 -0.63 -49.17 -13.30
C GLY A 106 -1.90 -49.76 -13.89
N GLY A 107 -2.77 -50.34 -13.06
CA GLY A 107 -4.04 -50.89 -13.52
C GLY A 107 -5.12 -49.89 -13.95
N VAL A 108 -4.79 -48.62 -14.20
CA VAL A 108 -5.76 -47.60 -14.64
C VAL A 108 -5.43 -47.08 -16.03
N GLU A 109 -6.44 -47.03 -16.88
CA GLU A 109 -6.43 -46.31 -18.16
C GLU A 109 -7.59 -45.31 -18.21
N ILE A 110 -7.29 -44.06 -18.53
CA ILE A 110 -8.27 -42.98 -18.75
C ILE A 110 -8.17 -42.54 -20.21
N CYS A 111 -9.26 -42.60 -20.96
CA CYS A 111 -9.28 -42.24 -22.38
C CYS A 111 -10.15 -41.00 -22.65
N ASN A 112 -9.65 -40.13 -23.52
CA ASN A 112 -10.33 -38.95 -24.07
C ASN A 112 -10.94 -38.05 -22.99
N VAL A 113 -10.07 -37.50 -22.15
CA VAL A 113 -10.45 -36.46 -21.20
C VAL A 113 -10.58 -35.13 -21.95
N LYS A 114 -11.74 -34.49 -21.86
CA LYS A 114 -11.93 -33.11 -22.32
C LYS A 114 -11.85 -32.18 -21.13
N ALA A 115 -11.00 -31.15 -21.24
CA ALA A 115 -10.86 -30.11 -20.24
C ALA A 115 -11.30 -28.76 -20.82
N MET A 116 -11.96 -27.94 -20.01
CA MET A 116 -12.42 -26.61 -20.39
C MET A 116 -11.68 -25.56 -19.57
N GLY A 117 -11.23 -24.49 -20.21
CA GLY A 117 -10.61 -23.36 -19.53
C GLY A 117 -11.65 -22.56 -18.77
N ILE A 118 -11.37 -22.24 -17.50
CA ILE A 118 -12.25 -21.42 -16.66
C ILE A 118 -11.58 -20.08 -16.31
N PRO A 119 -12.35 -18.99 -16.19
CA PRO A 119 -11.82 -17.71 -15.77
C PRO A 119 -11.28 -17.81 -14.35
N ARG A 120 -10.18 -17.12 -14.08
CA ARG A 120 -9.64 -16.97 -12.73
C ARG A 120 -10.39 -15.86 -12.01
N ARG A 121 -10.62 -16.03 -10.71
CA ARG A 121 -11.04 -14.92 -9.86
C ARG A 121 -9.92 -13.87 -9.89
N LEU A 122 -10.28 -12.63 -10.20
CA LEU A 122 -9.36 -11.52 -10.11
C LEU A 122 -8.98 -11.32 -8.64
N PRO A 123 -7.72 -10.99 -8.32
CA PRO A 123 -7.32 -10.55 -6.99
C PRO A 123 -8.20 -9.37 -6.52
N ALA A 124 -8.38 -9.23 -5.21
CA ALA A 124 -9.29 -8.25 -4.62
C ALA A 124 -8.76 -6.80 -4.62
N GLY A 125 -7.77 -6.45 -5.45
CA GLY A 125 -7.21 -5.10 -5.50
C GLY A 125 -6.26 -4.93 -6.68
N ASP A 126 -6.19 -3.70 -7.18
CA ASP A 126 -5.23 -3.27 -8.19
C ASP A 126 -3.97 -2.72 -7.51
N PRO A 127 -2.77 -3.00 -8.05
CA PRO A 127 -1.55 -2.43 -7.51
C PRO A 127 -1.54 -0.91 -7.69
N VAL A 128 -1.28 -0.19 -6.60
CA VAL A 128 -1.07 1.26 -6.62
C VAL A 128 0.38 1.54 -7.03
N LEU A 129 0.57 2.45 -7.99
CA LEU A 129 1.89 2.87 -8.45
C LEU A 129 2.18 4.29 -7.93
N GLU A 130 3.34 4.47 -7.32
CA GLU A 130 3.76 5.73 -6.74
C GLU A 130 5.18 6.10 -7.19
N GLU A 131 5.43 7.38 -7.37
CA GLU A 131 6.74 7.97 -7.59
C GLU A 131 7.28 8.52 -6.25
N TYR A 132 8.56 8.27 -5.95
CA TYR A 132 9.22 8.83 -4.77
C TYR A 132 10.05 10.05 -5.18
N LYS A 133 9.59 11.26 -4.80
CA LYS A 133 10.26 12.52 -5.18
C LYS A 133 10.32 13.53 -4.05
N PHE A 134 11.28 14.44 -4.15
CA PHE A 134 11.42 15.54 -3.20
C PHE A 134 10.24 16.50 -3.31
N VAL A 135 9.67 16.85 -2.17
CA VAL A 135 8.60 17.84 -2.04
C VAL A 135 9.06 18.93 -1.10
N ALA A 136 9.23 20.14 -1.64
CA ALA A 136 9.49 21.32 -0.84
C ALA A 136 8.30 21.61 0.06
N HIS A 137 8.56 21.99 1.30
CA HIS A 137 7.52 22.19 2.31
C HIS A 137 6.74 23.49 2.09
N ARG A 138 7.42 24.58 1.73
CA ARG A 138 6.81 25.93 1.66
C ARG A 138 7.14 26.64 0.34
N ASP A 139 6.85 25.97 -0.77
CA ASP A 139 7.06 26.50 -2.14
C ASP A 139 5.80 27.13 -2.74
N GLY A 140 4.62 26.91 -2.13
CA GLY A 140 3.35 27.36 -2.70
C GLY A 140 3.02 26.71 -4.05
N ALA A 141 3.63 25.57 -4.37
CA ALA A 141 3.45 24.91 -5.65
C ALA A 141 1.99 24.51 -5.89
N GLN A 142 1.56 24.60 -7.16
CA GLN A 142 0.22 24.22 -7.57
C GLN A 142 0.10 22.69 -7.64
N VAL A 143 -0.82 22.11 -6.87
CA VAL A 143 -1.10 20.68 -6.77
C VAL A 143 -2.60 20.44 -6.66
N SER A 144 -3.05 19.20 -6.89
CA SER A 144 -4.47 18.86 -6.66
C SER A 144 -4.82 18.84 -5.17
N LEU A 145 -6.11 19.01 -4.83
CA LEU A 145 -6.59 18.89 -3.44
C LEU A 145 -6.22 17.53 -2.83
N LYS A 146 -6.37 16.45 -3.60
CA LYS A 146 -6.01 15.08 -3.19
C LYS A 146 -4.52 14.95 -2.92
N GLU A 147 -3.68 15.53 -3.76
CA GLU A 147 -2.23 15.52 -3.58
C GLU A 147 -1.81 16.30 -2.32
N ALA A 148 -2.34 17.51 -2.10
CA ALA A 148 -2.05 18.29 -0.90
C ALA A 148 -2.48 17.57 0.39
N ILE A 149 -3.66 16.92 0.39
CA ILE A 149 -4.13 16.10 1.51
C ILE A 149 -3.20 14.88 1.71
N SER A 150 -2.82 14.19 0.64
CA SER A 150 -1.92 13.03 0.69
C SER A 150 -0.56 13.39 1.28
N LEU A 151 0.06 14.47 0.81
CA LEU A 151 1.31 14.99 1.37
C LEU A 151 1.18 15.30 2.87
N SER A 152 0.07 15.90 3.26
CA SER A 152 -0.21 16.27 4.66
C SER A 152 -0.37 15.04 5.56
N ILE A 153 -1.11 14.03 5.10
CA ILE A 153 -1.28 12.76 5.81
C ILE A 153 0.06 12.04 5.93
N GLN A 154 0.85 11.95 4.86
CA GLN A 154 2.16 11.30 4.90
C GLN A 154 3.09 11.94 5.93
N ILE A 155 3.14 13.28 6.00
CA ILE A 155 3.91 14.00 7.01
C ILE A 155 3.39 13.66 8.43
N ALA A 156 2.08 13.68 8.64
CA ALA A 156 1.50 13.37 9.95
C ALA A 156 1.74 11.91 10.39
N LEU A 157 1.61 10.95 9.47
CA LEU A 157 1.84 9.53 9.76
C LEU A 157 3.31 9.22 9.99
N GLU A 158 4.22 9.87 9.25
CA GLU A 158 5.64 9.82 9.52
C GLU A 158 5.94 10.28 10.94
N TYR A 159 5.26 11.31 11.45
CA TYR A 159 5.40 11.75 12.84
C TYR A 159 4.94 10.69 13.85
N TYR A 160 3.71 10.17 13.74
CA TYR A 160 3.09 9.37 14.80
C TYR A 160 3.43 7.87 14.84
N GLN A 161 3.79 7.27 13.71
CA GLN A 161 4.15 5.85 13.63
C GLN A 161 3.11 4.89 14.24
N THR A 162 1.83 5.25 14.14
CA THR A 162 0.70 4.48 14.67
C THR A 162 -0.09 3.84 13.55
N ILE A 163 -0.68 2.68 13.84
CA ILE A 163 -1.64 2.02 12.94
C ILE A 163 -3.05 2.60 13.07
N HIS A 164 -3.42 3.12 14.24
CA HIS A 164 -4.75 3.70 14.49
C HIS A 164 -4.73 5.19 14.17
N VAL A 165 -5.51 5.58 13.17
CA VAL A 165 -5.52 6.95 12.65
C VAL A 165 -6.92 7.51 12.74
N ASN A 166 -7.13 8.44 13.67
CA ASN A 166 -8.40 9.11 13.83
C ASN A 166 -8.30 10.53 13.27
N THR A 167 -9.16 10.86 12.31
CA THR A 167 -9.17 12.15 11.62
C THR A 167 -10.55 12.80 11.71
N ILE A 168 -10.60 14.12 11.65
CA ILE A 168 -11.87 14.85 11.62
C ILE A 168 -11.84 15.98 10.59
N GLU A 169 -12.88 16.08 9.77
CA GLU A 169 -13.15 17.27 8.96
C GLU A 169 -14.25 18.10 9.60
N LEU A 170 -14.03 19.41 9.74
CA LEU A 170 -15.02 20.34 10.25
C LEU A 170 -15.49 21.28 9.17
N ILE A 171 -16.79 21.25 8.91
CA ILE A 171 -17.49 22.15 8.00
C ILE A 171 -18.53 22.93 8.80
N HIS A 172 -18.60 24.24 8.58
CA HIS A 172 -19.60 25.14 9.16
C HIS A 172 -20.53 25.69 8.08
N ASP A 173 -21.72 26.16 8.45
CA ASP A 173 -22.72 26.72 7.51
C ASP A 173 -22.18 27.83 6.60
N SER A 174 -21.25 28.62 7.13
CA SER A 174 -20.59 29.73 6.42
C SER A 174 -19.63 29.29 5.31
N ASP A 175 -19.22 28.01 5.31
CA ASP A 175 -18.14 27.52 4.46
C ASP A 175 -18.72 27.13 3.10
N ASN A 176 -18.16 27.63 2.00
CA ASN A 176 -18.65 27.32 0.65
C ASN A 176 -18.00 26.04 0.10
N ILE A 177 -18.37 24.89 0.67
CA ILE A 177 -17.83 23.57 0.30
C ILE A 177 -18.94 22.68 -0.24
N THR A 178 -18.69 22.13 -1.44
CA THR A 178 -19.51 21.11 -2.11
C THR A 178 -19.03 19.71 -1.75
N GLU A 179 -19.87 18.69 -1.96
CA GLU A 179 -19.54 17.28 -1.71
C GLU A 179 -18.26 16.82 -2.40
N THR A 180 -18.04 17.26 -3.65
CA THR A 180 -16.84 16.96 -4.45
C THR A 180 -15.55 17.53 -3.88
N LYS A 181 -15.64 18.52 -2.98
CA LYS A 181 -14.49 19.18 -2.36
C LYS A 181 -14.30 18.75 -0.91
N LEU A 182 -15.06 17.79 -0.38
CA LEU A 182 -14.86 17.27 0.98
C LEU A 182 -13.51 16.54 1.09
N ALA A 183 -12.79 16.78 2.18
CA ALA A 183 -11.55 16.09 2.48
C ALA A 183 -11.79 14.68 3.02
N SER A 184 -12.89 14.45 3.75
CA SER A 184 -13.15 13.16 4.42
C SER A 184 -13.14 11.96 3.45
N PRO A 185 -13.84 11.99 2.30
CA PRO A 185 -13.78 10.87 1.35
C PRO A 185 -12.38 10.68 0.77
N ILE A 186 -11.66 11.77 0.52
CA ILE A 186 -10.28 11.76 0.01
C ILE A 186 -9.33 11.13 1.04
N ILE A 187 -9.47 11.50 2.32
CA ILE A 187 -8.70 10.93 3.42
C ILE A 187 -8.96 9.43 3.55
N THR A 188 -10.23 9.01 3.46
CA THR A 188 -10.60 7.58 3.50
C THR A 188 -9.95 6.80 2.35
N GLU A 189 -9.94 7.34 1.13
CA GLU A 189 -9.27 6.73 -0.01
C GLU A 189 -7.76 6.58 0.25
N ILE A 190 -7.09 7.68 0.64
CA ILE A 190 -5.64 7.69 0.90
C ILE A 190 -5.26 6.70 2.00
N LEU A 191 -6.00 6.69 3.12
CA LEU A 191 -5.70 5.79 4.24
C LEU A 191 -6.05 4.33 3.92
N GLY A 192 -7.01 4.08 3.03
CA GLY A 192 -7.39 2.75 2.56
C GLY A 192 -6.33 2.06 1.70
N ASP A 193 -5.50 2.84 1.00
CA ASP A 193 -4.38 2.34 0.21
C ASP A 193 -3.15 1.98 1.06
N LEU A 194 -3.09 2.44 2.32
CA LEU A 194 -1.96 2.20 3.22
C LEU A 194 -2.08 0.85 3.94
N PRO A 195 -1.03 0.01 3.93
CA PRO A 195 -1.07 -1.29 4.59
C PRO A 195 -1.15 -1.14 6.11
N LEU A 196 -1.96 -2.01 6.74
CA LEU A 196 -2.11 -2.14 8.20
C LEU A 196 -2.73 -0.92 8.92
N ILE A 197 -3.02 0.17 8.23
CA ILE A 197 -3.67 1.35 8.82
C ILE A 197 -5.13 1.03 9.12
N GLN A 198 -5.57 1.38 10.33
CA GLN A 198 -6.95 1.34 10.79
C GLN A 198 -7.42 2.77 10.99
N ALA A 199 -8.14 3.28 10.00
CA ALA A 199 -8.60 4.65 9.98
C ALA A 199 -10.04 4.80 10.51
N LYS A 200 -10.28 5.83 11.31
CA LYS A 200 -11.62 6.36 11.60
C LYS A 200 -11.67 7.80 11.12
N VAL A 201 -12.49 8.06 10.11
CA VAL A 201 -12.65 9.38 9.51
C VAL A 201 -13.99 9.96 9.95
N TYR A 202 -13.95 11.04 10.72
CA TYR A 202 -15.13 11.75 11.20
C TYR A 202 -15.42 12.98 10.34
N LEU A 203 -16.71 13.24 10.08
CA LEU A 203 -17.18 14.46 9.46
C LEU A 203 -18.12 15.19 10.44
N SER A 204 -17.73 16.40 10.85
CA SER A 204 -18.55 17.31 11.64
C SER A 204 -19.10 18.39 10.70
N ALA A 205 -20.34 18.21 10.26
CA ALA A 205 -21.04 19.13 9.38
C ALA A 205 -22.44 19.46 9.93
N PRO A 206 -23.05 20.59 9.53
CA PRO A 206 -24.42 20.93 9.89
C PRO A 206 -25.41 19.85 9.42
N PHE A 207 -26.49 19.67 10.18
CA PHE A 207 -27.48 18.62 9.94
C PHE A 207 -28.07 18.71 8.51
N ASN A 208 -28.21 17.55 7.85
CA ASN A 208 -28.73 17.41 6.48
C ASN A 208 -27.97 18.17 5.37
N ARG A 209 -26.79 18.73 5.65
CA ARG A 209 -26.00 19.41 4.62
C ARG A 209 -25.44 18.45 3.57
N PHE A 210 -25.03 17.27 4.01
CA PHE A 210 -24.51 16.20 3.17
C PHE A 210 -25.29 14.94 3.49
N ASN A 211 -25.53 14.08 2.50
CA ASN A 211 -26.23 12.82 2.74
C ASN A 211 -25.24 11.78 3.30
N ASP A 212 -25.39 11.45 4.59
CA ASP A 212 -24.49 10.58 5.36
C ASP A 212 -24.24 9.21 4.71
N ASN A 213 -25.17 8.73 3.87
CA ASN A 213 -25.04 7.45 3.18
C ASN A 213 -24.15 7.50 1.91
N LEU A 214 -23.68 8.68 1.49
CA LEU A 214 -22.89 8.83 0.26
C LEU A 214 -21.43 8.40 0.39
N PHE A 215 -20.87 8.41 1.62
CA PHE A 215 -19.43 8.25 1.82
C PHE A 215 -19.12 6.99 2.62
N PRO A 216 -18.73 5.88 1.97
CA PRO A 216 -18.36 4.67 2.69
C PRO A 216 -17.20 4.96 3.66
N ASN A 217 -17.28 4.42 4.87
CA ASN A 217 -16.26 4.55 5.92
C ASN A 217 -16.02 5.97 6.45
N VAL A 218 -16.96 6.92 6.25
CA VAL A 218 -16.97 8.22 6.93
C VAL A 218 -18.08 8.21 7.99
N THR A 219 -17.77 8.65 9.21
CA THR A 219 -18.74 8.71 10.31
C THR A 219 -19.14 10.16 10.61
N ALA A 220 -20.42 10.50 10.45
CA ALA A 220 -20.94 11.80 10.85
C ALA A 220 -20.89 11.93 12.39
N LYS A 221 -20.16 12.93 12.89
CA LYS A 221 -20.00 13.16 14.34
C LYS A 221 -19.68 14.62 14.63
N ASP A 222 -20.48 15.25 15.48
CA ASP A 222 -20.22 16.60 15.97
C ASP A 222 -18.93 16.65 16.81
N ILE A 223 -18.07 17.65 16.57
CA ILE A 223 -16.81 17.82 17.30
C ILE A 223 -16.98 17.87 18.82
N ASN A 224 -18.09 18.40 19.33
CA ASN A 224 -18.34 18.47 20.76
C ASN A 224 -18.51 17.06 21.38
N ASN A 225 -19.06 16.13 20.60
CA ASN A 225 -19.29 14.73 20.98
C ASN A 225 -18.05 13.84 20.79
N VAL A 226 -16.99 14.35 20.16
CA VAL A 226 -15.69 13.66 20.06
C VAL A 226 -15.04 13.65 21.44
N SER A 227 -14.79 12.48 22.01
CA SER A 227 -14.11 12.40 23.31
C SER A 227 -12.61 12.67 23.14
N LYS A 228 -11.92 13.11 24.20
CA LYS A 228 -10.45 13.27 24.13
C LYS A 228 -9.72 11.95 23.92
N GLU A 229 -10.33 10.84 24.35
CA GLU A 229 -9.81 9.48 24.18
C GLU A 229 -9.78 9.03 22.72
N GLU A 230 -10.57 9.66 21.85
CA GLU A 230 -10.52 9.42 20.41
C GLU A 230 -9.21 9.92 19.76
N ASN A 231 -8.32 10.61 20.48
CA ASN A 231 -6.94 10.88 20.04
C ASN A 231 -6.84 11.35 18.58
N ILE A 232 -7.59 12.40 18.21
CA ILE A 232 -7.58 12.92 16.84
C ILE A 232 -6.17 13.37 16.47
N LEU A 233 -5.60 12.76 15.43
CA LEU A 233 -4.23 13.01 14.98
C LEU A 233 -4.16 14.11 13.92
N PHE A 234 -5.21 14.18 13.10
CA PHE A 234 -5.27 15.02 11.93
C PHE A 234 -6.66 15.64 11.80
N ALA A 235 -6.74 16.96 11.79
CA ALA A 235 -7.97 17.70 11.58
C ALA A 235 -7.93 18.50 10.28
N VAL A 236 -9.06 18.63 9.60
CA VAL A 236 -9.22 19.47 8.41
C VAL A 236 -10.30 20.51 8.67
N GLY A 237 -10.07 21.75 8.23
CA GLY A 237 -11.10 22.78 8.26
C GLY A 237 -10.86 23.92 7.29
N VAL A 238 -11.87 24.76 7.15
CA VAL A 238 -11.91 25.83 6.15
C VAL A 238 -11.72 27.17 6.81
N GLU A 239 -10.79 27.96 6.28
CA GLU A 239 -10.43 29.30 6.75
C GLU A 239 -10.20 29.39 8.27
N LEU A 240 -9.54 28.40 8.88
CA LEU A 240 -9.38 28.30 10.34
C LEU A 240 -8.51 29.43 10.92
N LEU A 241 -7.65 30.05 10.11
CA LEU A 241 -6.84 31.21 10.49
C LEU A 241 -7.58 32.54 10.33
N SER A 242 -8.85 32.51 9.89
CA SER A 242 -9.70 33.70 9.84
C SER A 242 -10.12 34.16 11.24
N ILE A 243 -10.22 35.48 11.44
CA ILE A 243 -10.66 36.10 12.71
C ILE A 243 -12.01 35.53 13.16
N ASN A 244 -12.92 35.30 12.21
CA ASN A 244 -14.28 34.82 12.49
C ASN A 244 -14.32 33.33 12.88
N LYS A 245 -13.22 32.58 12.73
CA LYS A 245 -13.14 31.13 12.94
C LYS A 245 -12.33 30.74 14.18
N LYS A 246 -11.95 31.72 15.02
CA LYS A 246 -11.18 31.49 16.26
C LYS A 246 -11.80 30.44 17.18
N HIS A 247 -13.12 30.46 17.34
CA HIS A 247 -13.83 29.49 18.18
C HIS A 247 -13.66 28.05 17.65
N GLN A 248 -13.85 27.86 16.34
CA GLN A 248 -13.71 26.56 15.67
C GLN A 248 -12.28 26.02 15.78
N LEU A 249 -11.27 26.87 15.55
CA LEU A 249 -9.87 26.48 15.72
C LEU A 249 -9.58 26.04 17.16
N ASN A 250 -10.08 26.78 18.16
CA ASN A 250 -9.90 26.40 19.57
C ASN A 250 -10.58 25.07 19.91
N GLN A 251 -11.78 24.80 19.37
CA GLN A 251 -12.45 23.49 19.55
C GLN A 251 -11.59 22.35 18.99
N ILE A 252 -11.02 22.52 17.79
CA ILE A 252 -10.11 21.53 17.19
C ILE A 252 -8.90 21.31 18.10
N LEU A 253 -8.24 22.38 18.53
CA LEU A 253 -7.03 22.31 19.37
C LEU A 253 -7.25 21.60 20.72
N LEU A 254 -8.48 21.63 21.25
CA LEU A 254 -8.84 20.94 22.49
C LEU A 254 -9.07 19.43 22.34
N LYS A 255 -9.41 18.98 21.12
CA LYS A 255 -9.69 17.57 20.79
C LYS A 255 -8.51 16.86 20.14
N LEU A 256 -7.60 17.65 19.55
CA LEU A 256 -6.40 17.15 18.88
C LEU A 256 -5.41 16.58 19.89
N LYS A 257 -4.77 15.47 19.53
CA LYS A 257 -3.66 14.89 20.30
C LYS A 257 -2.53 15.92 20.47
N ASN A 258 -1.69 15.74 21.49
CA ASN A 258 -0.43 16.45 21.58
C ASN A 258 0.39 16.20 20.29
N ASP A 259 1.02 17.26 19.77
CA ASP A 259 1.67 17.31 18.46
C ASP A 259 0.77 17.07 17.24
N GLY A 260 -0.54 17.22 17.45
CA GLY A 260 -1.58 17.22 16.45
C GLY A 260 -1.30 18.02 15.19
N PHE A 261 -1.78 17.51 14.06
CA PHE A 261 -1.74 18.21 12.78
C PHE A 261 -3.12 18.76 12.40
N ILE A 262 -3.12 19.96 11.81
CA ILE A 262 -4.32 20.62 11.29
C ILE A 262 -4.04 21.06 9.87
N LEU A 263 -4.82 20.58 8.91
CA LEU A 263 -4.82 21.09 7.55
C LEU A 263 -5.92 22.15 7.42
N THR A 264 -5.53 23.37 7.12
CA THR A 264 -6.49 24.44 6.85
C THR A 264 -6.48 24.86 5.39
N ARG A 265 -7.68 25.10 4.84
CA ARG A 265 -7.92 25.54 3.47
C ARG A 265 -8.26 27.03 3.49
N GLU A 266 -7.31 27.85 3.05
CA GLU A 266 -7.37 29.31 3.13
C GLU A 266 -7.52 29.92 1.74
N LYS A 267 -8.25 31.04 1.61
CA LYS A 267 -8.31 31.81 0.35
C LYS A 267 -6.97 32.49 -0.01
N SER A 268 -6.09 32.71 0.97
CA SER A 268 -4.83 33.41 0.76
C SER A 268 -3.76 32.99 1.77
N SER A 269 -2.53 32.82 1.29
CA SER A 269 -1.33 32.56 2.09
C SER A 269 -0.95 33.68 3.06
N LYS A 270 -1.49 34.91 2.90
CA LYS A 270 -1.18 36.05 3.78
C LYS A 270 -1.53 35.81 5.26
N LYS A 271 -2.40 34.83 5.55
CA LYS A 271 -2.85 34.50 6.91
C LYS A 271 -1.90 33.58 7.68
N ILE A 272 -0.83 33.07 7.06
CA ILE A 272 0.17 32.18 7.69
C ILE A 272 0.76 32.77 8.97
N SER A 273 1.01 34.08 8.99
CA SER A 273 1.56 34.79 10.16
C SER A 273 0.68 34.67 11.41
N THR A 274 -0.63 34.46 11.23
CA THR A 274 -1.60 34.28 12.31
C THR A 274 -1.40 32.95 13.05
N ALA A 275 -0.84 31.91 12.42
CA ALA A 275 -0.63 30.60 13.04
C ALA A 275 0.23 30.70 14.32
N SER A 276 1.24 31.56 14.31
CA SER A 276 2.12 31.81 15.46
C SER A 276 1.36 32.27 16.72
N LYS A 277 0.26 33.01 16.55
CA LYS A 277 -0.60 33.50 17.65
C LYS A 277 -1.34 32.37 18.38
N TYR A 278 -1.50 31.23 17.72
CA TYR A 278 -2.17 30.04 18.25
C TYR A 278 -1.20 28.95 18.68
N ASN A 279 0.10 29.27 18.78
CA ASN A 279 1.17 28.31 19.08
C ASN A 279 1.21 27.15 18.06
N LEU A 280 1.03 27.49 16.78
CA LEU A 280 1.08 26.56 15.65
C LEU A 280 2.25 26.87 14.74
N ASP A 281 2.95 25.82 14.33
CA ASP A 281 4.00 25.85 13.32
C ASP A 281 3.43 25.53 11.95
N VAL A 282 4.00 26.14 10.91
CA VAL A 282 3.58 25.94 9.52
C VAL A 282 4.55 24.96 8.87
N ILE A 283 4.03 23.78 8.52
CA ILE A 283 4.82 22.65 8.02
C ILE A 283 4.78 22.55 6.51
N LEU A 284 3.60 22.63 5.90
CA LEU A 284 3.42 22.48 4.46
C LEU A 284 2.55 23.63 3.94
N GLU A 285 2.90 24.21 2.80
CA GLU A 285 2.12 25.21 2.08
C GLU A 285 2.06 24.83 0.59
N LYS A 286 0.83 24.62 0.09
CA LYS A 286 0.54 24.28 -1.30
C LYS A 286 -0.64 25.07 -1.82
N ASN A 287 -0.78 25.17 -3.15
CA ASN A 287 -1.86 25.91 -3.80
C ASN A 287 -2.66 24.97 -4.74
N THR A 288 -3.98 25.14 -4.86
CA THR A 288 -4.81 24.35 -5.81
C THR A 288 -5.23 25.12 -7.05
N GLY A 289 -4.83 26.38 -7.16
CA GLY A 289 -5.32 27.38 -8.11
C GLY A 289 -6.43 28.26 -7.51
N GLU A 290 -7.24 27.70 -6.60
CA GLU A 290 -8.38 28.40 -5.99
C GLU A 290 -8.14 28.76 -4.52
N GLU A 291 -7.40 27.91 -3.80
CA GLU A 291 -7.15 28.05 -2.37
C GLU A 291 -5.70 27.64 -2.04
N THR A 292 -5.24 28.09 -0.89
CA THR A 292 -3.97 27.72 -0.27
C THR A 292 -4.24 26.69 0.82
N LEU A 293 -3.59 25.52 0.74
CA LEU A 293 -3.61 24.52 1.79
C LEU A 293 -2.38 24.67 2.68
N ILE A 294 -2.63 24.77 3.97
CA ILE A 294 -1.60 24.99 4.97
C ILE A 294 -1.70 23.88 6.01
N LEU A 295 -0.66 23.06 6.12
CA LEU A 295 -0.51 22.09 7.20
C LEU A 295 0.15 22.78 8.39
N LEU A 296 -0.55 22.73 9.51
CA LEU A 296 -0.12 23.26 10.78
C LEU A 296 0.17 22.11 11.74
N LYS A 297 1.19 22.27 12.58
CA LYS A 297 1.47 21.37 13.70
C LYS A 297 1.41 22.16 15.00
N LYS A 298 0.87 21.55 16.05
CA LYS A 298 0.99 22.13 17.40
C LYS A 298 2.47 22.22 17.79
N LYS A 299 2.91 23.41 18.20
CA LYS A 299 4.30 23.63 18.62
C LYS A 299 4.71 22.60 19.67
N ALA A 300 5.80 21.90 19.38
CA ALA A 300 6.37 20.93 20.31
C ALA A 300 6.89 21.65 21.56
N GLN A 301 6.89 20.95 22.69
CA GLN A 301 7.51 21.47 23.90
C GLN A 301 9.05 21.50 23.73
N LEU A 302 9.72 22.48 24.33
CA LEU A 302 11.17 22.63 24.18
C LEU A 302 11.89 21.35 24.64
N CYS A 303 12.72 20.81 23.74
CA CYS A 303 13.64 19.72 24.07
C CYS A 303 14.74 20.25 25.00
N ARG A 304 15.00 19.53 26.09
CA ARG A 304 15.99 19.93 27.10
C ARG A 304 17.39 19.45 26.77
N LYS A 305 17.48 18.34 26.03
CA LYS A 305 18.74 17.70 25.67
C LYS A 305 18.70 17.27 24.20
N THR A 306 19.73 17.65 23.46
CA THR A 306 19.87 17.31 22.05
C THR A 306 21.27 16.74 21.83
N ASP A 307 21.34 15.50 21.38
CA ASP A 307 22.59 14.85 21.00
C ASP A 307 22.72 14.81 19.48
N ILE A 308 23.90 15.17 18.97
CA ILE A 308 24.19 15.20 17.54
C ILE A 308 25.11 14.03 17.19
N ILE A 309 24.75 13.32 16.13
CA ILE A 309 25.56 12.26 15.52
C ILE A 309 25.71 12.57 14.05
N TYR A 310 26.95 12.76 13.60
CA TYR A 310 27.27 12.85 12.19
C TYR A 310 27.37 11.45 11.61
N ILE A 311 26.68 11.23 10.51
CA ILE A 311 26.64 9.97 9.78
C ILE A 311 27.36 10.15 8.45
N ASN A 312 28.18 9.16 8.13
CA ASN A 312 28.78 9.00 6.82
C ASN A 312 28.66 7.52 6.40
N ASN A 313 28.91 7.26 5.12
CA ASN A 313 28.79 5.93 4.52
C ASN A 313 30.11 5.12 4.56
N ASP A 314 31.22 5.74 4.93
CA ASP A 314 32.56 5.13 4.86
C ASP A 314 32.97 4.48 6.19
N GLU A 315 32.61 5.12 7.31
CA GLU A 315 32.99 4.74 8.67
C GLU A 315 31.75 4.62 9.57
N PHE A 316 31.49 3.42 10.07
CA PHE A 316 30.31 3.11 10.87
C PHE A 316 30.51 3.27 12.38
N THR A 317 31.55 3.99 12.82
CA THR A 317 31.86 4.22 14.25
C THR A 317 30.74 4.97 14.97
N TRP A 318 29.96 5.77 14.24
CA TRP A 318 28.78 6.46 14.75
C TRP A 318 27.67 5.52 15.25
N LEU A 319 27.64 4.25 14.78
CA LEU A 319 26.67 3.25 15.25
C LEU A 319 26.89 2.88 16.72
N GLU A 320 28.14 2.79 17.18
CA GLU A 320 28.43 2.48 18.59
C GLU A 320 27.94 3.61 19.51
N LYS A 321 28.19 4.86 19.10
CA LYS A 321 27.66 6.04 19.79
C LYS A 321 26.13 6.03 19.79
N LEU A 322 25.50 5.79 18.64
CA LEU A 322 24.04 5.72 18.53
C LEU A 322 23.48 4.61 19.43
N ASN A 323 24.05 3.42 19.41
CA ASN A 323 23.64 2.29 20.25
C ASN A 323 23.79 2.62 21.73
N SER A 324 24.86 3.33 22.14
CA SER A 324 25.03 3.74 23.54
C SER A 324 23.92 4.71 23.99
N LEU A 325 23.58 5.71 23.17
CA LEU A 325 22.49 6.66 23.47
C LEU A 325 21.11 5.99 23.42
N MET A 326 20.90 5.11 22.44
CA MET A 326 19.71 4.28 22.32
C MET A 326 19.63 3.22 23.39
N ASN A 327 20.66 2.97 24.20
CA ASN A 327 20.62 1.99 25.30
C ASN A 327 20.55 2.62 26.70
N ALA A 328 20.86 3.91 26.85
CA ALA A 328 20.87 4.60 28.13
C ALA A 328 19.52 4.50 28.87
N GLU A 329 19.54 4.32 30.20
CA GLU A 329 18.35 4.17 31.04
C GLU A 329 17.59 5.50 31.26
N ASP A 330 18.22 6.65 30.97
CA ASP A 330 17.64 8.01 31.06
C ASP A 330 16.54 8.31 30.02
N ARG A 331 16.02 7.27 29.33
CA ARG A 331 15.09 7.35 28.19
C ARG A 331 13.66 7.77 28.54
N ILE A 332 13.38 8.12 29.79
CA ILE A 332 12.00 8.35 30.28
C ILE A 332 11.57 9.82 30.14
N ASP A 333 12.49 10.77 29.87
CA ASP A 333 12.06 12.15 29.62
C ASP A 333 11.80 12.33 28.10
N ASP A 334 10.54 12.60 27.74
CA ASP A 334 10.04 12.96 26.38
C ASP A 334 10.78 14.14 25.72
N LYS A 335 11.80 14.68 26.39
CA LYS A 335 12.51 15.92 26.12
C LYS A 335 13.94 15.72 25.61
N MET A 336 14.37 14.47 25.37
CA MET A 336 15.60 14.18 24.65
C MET A 336 15.33 14.02 23.14
N ARG A 337 16.25 14.51 22.31
CA ARG A 337 16.28 14.27 20.86
C ARG A 337 17.67 13.85 20.43
N ILE A 338 17.74 12.88 19.53
CA ILE A 338 18.98 12.49 18.85
C ILE A 338 18.85 12.93 17.40
N ILE A 339 19.72 13.83 16.96
CA ILE A 339 19.73 14.36 15.60
C ILE A 339 20.85 13.68 14.82
N LEU A 340 20.44 12.90 13.82
CA LEU A 340 21.32 12.28 12.85
C LEU A 340 21.55 13.23 11.68
N VAL A 341 22.80 13.60 11.42
CA VAL A 341 23.16 14.61 10.42
C VAL A 341 24.03 13.99 9.34
N SER A 342 23.63 14.16 8.08
CA SER A 342 24.43 13.84 6.91
C SER A 342 24.64 15.09 6.08
N GLU A 343 25.90 15.39 5.73
CA GLU A 343 26.30 16.56 4.94
C GLU A 343 27.11 16.16 3.72
N GLY A 344 26.80 16.74 2.56
CA GLY A 344 27.66 16.65 1.37
C GLY A 344 27.66 15.29 0.66
N ASP A 345 26.94 14.30 1.19
CA ASP A 345 26.78 12.98 0.58
C ASP A 345 25.37 12.86 -0.05
N LEU A 346 25.34 12.77 -1.38
CA LEU A 346 24.13 12.61 -2.18
C LEU A 346 23.64 11.16 -2.23
N GLU A 347 24.50 10.19 -1.90
CA GLU A 347 24.23 8.75 -1.91
C GLU A 347 24.05 8.21 -0.48
N ASN A 348 23.56 9.04 0.44
CA ASN A 348 23.36 8.64 1.83
C ASN A 348 22.04 7.88 2.06
N GLY A 349 22.15 6.70 2.68
CA GLY A 349 21.01 5.85 3.10
C GLY A 349 20.23 6.35 4.33
N LEU A 350 20.52 7.55 4.85
CA LEU A 350 20.01 8.10 6.11
C LEU A 350 18.49 8.01 6.22
N LEU A 351 17.77 8.37 5.14
CA LEU A 351 16.30 8.38 5.14
C LEU A 351 15.74 6.96 5.34
N GLY A 352 16.31 5.97 4.64
CA GLY A 352 15.95 4.57 4.80
C GLY A 352 16.27 4.06 6.20
N PHE A 353 17.45 4.41 6.71
CA PHE A 353 17.89 4.05 8.05
C PHE A 353 16.98 4.61 9.15
N VAL A 354 16.65 5.91 9.10
CA VAL A 354 15.76 6.57 10.06
C VAL A 354 14.34 6.00 10.00
N ASN A 355 13.84 5.67 8.80
CA ASN A 355 12.53 5.04 8.66
C ASN A 355 12.44 3.66 9.33
N CYS A 356 13.54 2.91 9.38
CA CYS A 356 13.64 1.66 10.12
C CYS A 356 13.81 1.91 11.61
N LEU A 357 14.82 2.70 12.00
CA LEU A 357 15.19 2.95 13.39
C LEU A 357 14.04 3.53 14.21
N ARG A 358 13.25 4.42 13.61
CA ARG A 358 12.11 5.00 14.33
C ARG A 358 11.01 3.99 14.64
N LYS A 359 10.96 2.84 13.96
CA LYS A 359 9.97 1.78 14.26
C LYS A 359 10.42 0.89 15.42
N GLU A 360 11.63 1.09 15.94
CA GLU A 360 12.15 0.38 17.10
C GLU A 360 11.71 1.06 18.42
N PRO A 361 11.71 0.33 19.55
CA PRO A 361 11.40 0.92 20.86
C PRO A 361 12.34 2.09 21.20
N GLY A 362 11.78 3.25 21.54
CA GLY A 362 12.56 4.46 21.81
C GLY A 362 12.95 5.25 20.55
N GLY A 363 12.55 4.80 19.36
CA GLY A 363 12.85 5.45 18.09
C GLY A 363 12.17 6.81 17.89
N GLU A 364 11.16 7.15 18.71
CA GLU A 364 10.41 8.40 18.65
C GLU A 364 11.27 9.64 18.91
N VAL A 365 12.43 9.51 19.57
CA VAL A 365 13.36 10.60 19.86
C VAL A 365 14.28 10.96 18.69
N ILE A 366 14.34 10.09 17.66
CA ILE A 366 15.23 10.27 16.51
C ILE A 366 14.68 11.35 15.58
N ARG A 367 15.56 12.26 15.19
CA ARG A 367 15.37 13.26 14.13
C ARG A 367 16.52 13.14 13.15
N SER A 368 16.29 13.54 11.91
CA SER A 368 17.30 13.49 10.86
C SER A 368 17.35 14.78 10.06
N ILE A 369 18.57 15.15 9.67
CA ILE A 369 18.86 16.24 8.75
C ILE A 369 19.78 15.72 7.67
N LEU A 370 19.28 15.72 6.44
CA LEU A 370 20.05 15.41 5.24
C LEU A 370 20.31 16.71 4.47
N ILE A 371 21.57 17.16 4.46
CA ILE A 371 22.00 18.38 3.77
C ILE A 371 22.57 18.00 2.40
N GLN A 372 21.75 18.20 1.36
CA GLN A 372 22.12 18.00 -0.04
C GLN A 372 22.52 19.31 -0.75
N ASP A 373 22.28 20.46 -0.11
CA ASP A 373 22.75 21.76 -0.60
C ASP A 373 24.23 21.94 -0.27
N THR A 374 25.09 21.88 -1.28
CA THR A 374 26.55 22.04 -1.14
C THR A 374 26.97 23.47 -0.77
N GLU A 375 26.11 24.45 -1.04
CA GLU A 375 26.33 25.87 -0.75
C GLU A 375 25.77 26.28 0.63
N ALA A 376 25.11 25.36 1.33
CA ALA A 376 24.60 25.62 2.67
C ALA A 376 25.75 25.70 3.69
N PRO A 377 25.62 26.54 4.74
CA PRO A 377 26.59 26.58 5.82
C PRO A 377 26.68 25.22 6.53
N LYS A 378 27.80 24.94 7.20
CA LYS A 378 27.90 23.73 8.03
C LYS A 378 26.80 23.68 9.10
N PHE A 379 26.32 22.47 9.37
CA PHE A 379 25.28 22.21 10.35
C PHE A 379 25.68 22.77 11.72
N SER A 380 24.77 23.52 12.30
CA SER A 380 24.94 24.11 13.63
C SER A 380 23.57 24.43 14.22
N LEU A 381 23.39 24.11 15.51
CA LEU A 381 22.18 24.46 16.26
C LEU A 381 22.02 25.97 16.47
N GLN A 382 23.09 26.75 16.30
CA GLN A 382 23.07 28.20 16.46
C GLN A 382 22.67 28.92 15.16
N ASN A 383 22.72 28.22 14.04
CA ASN A 383 22.39 28.81 12.75
C ASN A 383 20.86 28.79 12.53
N PRO A 384 20.22 29.96 12.29
CA PRO A 384 18.78 30.06 12.09
C PRO A 384 18.22 29.11 11.04
N LEU A 385 18.97 28.86 9.96
CA LEU A 385 18.56 27.95 8.88
C LEU A 385 18.20 26.56 9.40
N TYR A 386 18.96 26.05 10.36
CA TYR A 386 18.76 24.73 10.95
C TYR A 386 17.90 24.78 12.21
N SER A 387 18.11 25.77 13.07
CA SER A 387 17.39 25.87 14.34
C SER A 387 15.90 26.10 14.14
N GLU A 388 15.50 26.93 13.16
CA GLU A 388 14.08 27.16 12.86
C GLU A 388 13.42 25.89 12.31
N GLN A 389 14.11 25.13 11.45
CA GLN A 389 13.59 23.86 10.95
C GLN A 389 13.46 22.81 12.06
N LEU A 390 14.45 22.72 12.95
CA LEU A 390 14.44 21.78 14.07
C LEU A 390 13.34 22.09 15.10
N GLN A 391 12.93 23.36 15.24
CA GLN A 391 11.80 23.73 16.10
C GLN A 391 10.47 23.11 15.65
N LEU A 392 10.33 22.77 14.36
CA LEU A 392 9.15 22.08 13.83
C LEU A 392 9.04 20.63 14.36
N ASP A 393 10.14 20.09 14.92
CA ASP A 393 10.27 18.75 15.47
C ASP A 393 9.89 17.63 14.47
N LEU A 394 10.17 17.83 13.18
CA LEU A 394 9.89 16.84 12.14
C LEU A 394 10.95 15.73 12.12
N PRO A 395 10.56 14.46 11.97
CA PRO A 395 11.49 13.33 11.95
C PRO A 395 12.51 13.36 10.82
N ILE A 396 12.08 13.79 9.64
CA ILE A 396 12.89 13.80 8.43
C ILE A 396 12.91 15.22 7.88
N ASN A 397 14.11 15.77 7.75
CA ASN A 397 14.36 17.09 7.20
C ASN A 397 15.41 16.98 6.11
N VAL A 398 15.07 17.38 4.89
CA VAL A 398 15.99 17.38 3.75
C VAL A 398 16.18 18.81 3.28
N LEU A 399 17.43 19.27 3.24
CA LEU A 399 17.81 20.57 2.69
C LEU A 399 18.31 20.38 1.27
N ARG A 400 17.54 20.86 0.29
CA ARG A 400 17.90 20.86 -1.14
C ARG A 400 18.56 22.18 -1.55
N PRO A 401 19.32 22.17 -2.67
CA PRO A 401 19.93 23.37 -3.24
C PRO A 401 19.00 24.59 -3.27
N GLY A 402 19.53 25.74 -2.86
CA GLY A 402 18.76 26.98 -2.71
C GLY A 402 18.15 27.15 -1.32
N LYS A 403 18.68 26.45 -0.31
CA LYS A 403 18.20 26.46 1.09
C LYS A 403 16.73 26.08 1.22
N ILE A 404 16.28 25.11 0.43
CA ILE A 404 14.88 24.69 0.37
C ILE A 404 14.67 23.47 1.26
N TRP A 405 13.90 23.65 2.33
CA TRP A 405 13.48 22.56 3.20
C TRP A 405 12.34 21.74 2.60
N GLY A 406 12.43 20.42 2.75
CA GLY A 406 11.40 19.51 2.31
C GLY A 406 11.63 18.09 2.81
N SER A 407 10.93 17.15 2.19
CA SER A 407 11.17 15.72 2.38
C SER A 407 10.75 14.94 1.14
N TYR A 408 11.28 13.73 0.98
CA TYR A 408 10.86 12.85 -0.11
C TYR A 408 9.53 12.18 0.25
N ARG A 409 8.59 12.21 -0.69
CA ARG A 409 7.22 11.73 -0.51
C ARG A 409 6.81 10.83 -1.67
N HIS A 410 5.90 9.91 -1.36
CA HIS A 410 5.29 9.04 -2.37
C HIS A 410 4.11 9.75 -2.99
N LEU A 411 4.08 9.85 -4.31
CA LEU A 411 3.03 10.54 -5.05
C LEU A 411 2.44 9.59 -6.08
N LEU A 412 1.12 9.54 -6.14
CA LEU A 412 0.41 8.65 -7.04
C LEU A 412 0.84 8.91 -8.48
N LEU A 413 1.29 7.85 -9.17
CA LEU A 413 1.66 7.95 -10.55
C LEU A 413 0.40 8.22 -11.38
N SER A 414 0.46 9.22 -12.24
CA SER A 414 -0.67 9.54 -13.12
C SER A 414 -1.03 8.31 -13.96
N SER A 415 -2.34 8.06 -14.10
CA SER A 415 -2.81 6.98 -14.96
C SER A 415 -2.27 7.18 -16.38
N LEU A 416 -1.78 6.10 -16.97
CA LEU A 416 -1.32 6.12 -18.34
C LEU A 416 -2.50 6.51 -19.22
N GLN A 417 -2.38 7.67 -19.90
CA GLN A 417 -3.39 8.11 -20.83
C GLN A 417 -3.47 7.11 -21.99
N PRO A 418 -4.65 6.56 -22.29
CA PRO A 418 -4.82 5.66 -23.43
C PRO A 418 -4.35 6.36 -24.71
N LYS A 419 -3.43 5.73 -25.44
CA LYS A 419 -3.01 6.21 -26.76
C LYS A 419 -3.73 5.43 -27.83
N LEU A 420 -4.21 6.14 -28.86
CA LEU A 420 -4.76 5.50 -30.04
C LEU A 420 -3.66 4.70 -30.73
N VAL A 421 -3.89 3.40 -30.90
CA VAL A 421 -2.98 2.47 -31.57
C VAL A 421 -3.72 1.75 -32.69
N ARG A 422 -3.00 1.40 -33.76
CA ARG A 422 -3.60 0.68 -34.92
C ARG A 422 -4.09 -0.73 -34.57
N HIS A 423 -3.47 -1.36 -33.56
CA HIS A 423 -3.79 -2.71 -33.13
C HIS A 423 -3.82 -2.74 -31.60
N ALA A 424 -4.85 -3.36 -31.03
CA ALA A 424 -4.96 -3.58 -29.60
C ALA A 424 -5.26 -5.06 -29.33
N TYR A 425 -4.65 -5.61 -28.29
CA TYR A 425 -4.92 -6.98 -27.85
C TYR A 425 -6.12 -6.96 -26.90
N VAL A 426 -7.26 -7.53 -27.35
CA VAL A 426 -8.47 -7.62 -26.53
C VAL A 426 -8.53 -9.02 -25.89
N THR A 427 -8.53 -9.07 -24.57
CA THR A 427 -8.75 -10.33 -23.84
C THR A 427 -10.23 -10.42 -23.48
N GLN A 428 -11.01 -11.21 -24.22
CA GLN A 428 -12.41 -11.43 -23.91
C GLN A 428 -12.52 -12.36 -22.69
N MET A 429 -13.09 -11.85 -21.59
CA MET A 429 -13.18 -12.58 -20.31
C MET A 429 -14.41 -13.51 -20.19
N VAL A 430 -15.31 -13.51 -21.18
CA VAL A 430 -16.53 -14.32 -21.20
C VAL A 430 -16.61 -15.09 -22.51
N ILE A 431 -16.68 -16.42 -22.43
CA ILE A 431 -17.04 -17.27 -23.56
C ILE A 431 -18.57 -17.24 -23.63
N THR A 432 -19.14 -16.35 -24.44
CA THR A 432 -20.55 -16.44 -24.82
C THR A 432 -20.65 -17.37 -26.03
N ILE A 433 -21.54 -18.37 -25.95
CA ILE A 433 -21.93 -19.20 -27.10
C ILE A 433 -22.43 -18.24 -28.20
N PRO A 434 -22.04 -18.40 -29.47
CA PRO A 434 -22.43 -17.46 -30.52
C PRO A 434 -23.90 -17.66 -30.87
N LEU A 435 -24.78 -16.94 -30.17
CA LEU A 435 -26.13 -16.67 -30.62
C LEU A 435 -26.26 -15.16 -30.80
N THR A 436 -26.18 -14.76 -32.07
CA THR A 436 -26.61 -13.48 -32.65
C THR A 436 -25.97 -12.18 -32.11
N TYR A 437 -25.38 -11.44 -33.05
CA TYR A 437 -24.67 -10.15 -32.92
C TYR A 437 -25.60 -8.95 -32.61
N ALA A 438 -26.59 -9.12 -31.74
CA ALA A 438 -27.54 -8.07 -31.38
C ALA A 438 -27.77 -8.07 -29.86
N GLY A 439 -26.86 -7.44 -29.10
CA GLY A 439 -27.01 -7.37 -27.65
C GLY A 439 -25.77 -6.93 -26.88
N LEU A 440 -25.05 -5.90 -27.35
CA LEU A 440 -23.96 -5.26 -26.60
C LEU A 440 -24.35 -3.84 -26.14
N SER A 441 -25.61 -3.64 -25.74
CA SER A 441 -26.08 -2.40 -25.11
C SER A 441 -26.21 -2.49 -23.57
N GLY A 442 -25.73 -3.57 -22.95
CA GLY A 442 -25.99 -3.88 -21.52
C GLY A 442 -24.78 -4.10 -20.62
N LEU A 443 -23.55 -3.77 -21.02
CA LEU A 443 -22.35 -3.91 -20.18
C LEU A 443 -21.64 -2.55 -19.99
N ARG A 444 -22.27 -1.67 -19.22
CA ARG A 444 -21.62 -0.46 -18.67
C ARG A 444 -20.63 -0.88 -17.56
N ARG A 445 -19.47 -1.40 -17.96
CA ARG A 445 -18.21 -1.40 -17.18
C ARG A 445 -17.05 -1.90 -18.05
N CYS A 446 -16.93 -1.33 -19.24
CA CYS A 446 -15.69 -1.29 -20.00
C CYS A 446 -15.70 0.10 -20.66
N GLY A 447 -14.71 0.93 -20.34
CA GLY A 447 -14.51 2.21 -21.01
C GLY A 447 -14.13 1.96 -22.47
N LEU A 448 -15.14 1.84 -23.33
CA LEU A 448 -15.01 1.79 -24.78
C LEU A 448 -15.87 2.92 -25.34
N HIS A 449 -15.27 4.12 -25.43
CA HIS A 449 -15.79 5.15 -26.31
C HIS A 449 -15.43 4.76 -27.74
N HIS A 450 -16.35 4.09 -28.42
CA HIS A 450 -16.31 3.96 -29.87
C HIS A 450 -17.10 5.12 -30.48
N ALA A 451 -16.38 6.05 -31.11
CA ALA A 451 -16.89 6.83 -32.21
C ALA A 451 -16.37 6.17 -33.49
N PHE A 452 -17.27 5.57 -34.27
CA PHE A 452 -16.98 5.15 -35.64
C PHE A 452 -17.65 6.16 -36.59
N HIS A 453 -16.88 6.61 -37.57
CA HIS A 453 -17.40 7.26 -38.78
C HIS A 453 -17.93 6.21 -39.74
#